data_AF-A0A537TZV8-F1
#
_entry.id   AF-A0A537TZV8-F1
#
_cell.length_a   1.000
_cell.length_b   1.000
_cell.length_c   1.000
_cell.angle_alpha   90.00
_cell.angle_beta   90.00
_cell.angle_gamma   90.00
#
_symmetry.space_group_name_H-M   'P 1'
#
loop_
_entity.id
_entity.type
_entity.pdbx_description
1 polymer ?
#
loop_
_entity_poly.entity_id
_entity_poly.type
_entity_poly.pdbx_seq_one_letter_code
_entity_poly.pdbx_strand_id
1 'polypeptide(L)'
;MGGAKVERLCRRSPTDIQRHALLVRYHSALWRPCLHQRGGARDSRSRAQGHLHSFQPQGPFDLCLALARLIVRGILEDFPRVTIVASHGGGGICETISRMDYAYELQDEAFFLGPYAPMKIKHSPSYYLKRMYLDTVTYNQPAVKMVLDWIGPARVIYGSDAPPLTSLKPRAIKLIQDLDISQRERDAIFFANAARLLKLPVPHSDEAA
;
A
#
# COMPACT_ATOMS: atom_id res chain seq x y z
N MET A 1 4.15 -16.72 -30.29
CA MET A 1 5.00 -15.51 -30.27
C MET A 1 4.50 -14.57 -29.19
N GLY A 2 5.17 -14.48 -28.04
CA GLY A 2 4.66 -13.67 -26.92
C GLY A 2 5.40 -13.91 -25.61
N GLY A 3 6.73 -13.87 -25.63
CA GLY A 3 7.57 -14.03 -24.44
C GLY A 3 8.70 -13.01 -24.49
N ALA A 4 8.42 -11.76 -24.09
CA ALA A 4 9.44 -10.74 -23.84
C ALA A 4 8.80 -9.46 -23.27
N LYS A 5 8.37 -9.47 -22.00
CA LYS A 5 8.09 -8.19 -21.29
C LYS A 5 8.27 -8.20 -19.77
N VAL A 6 8.47 -9.35 -19.13
CA VAL A 6 8.68 -9.42 -17.67
C VAL A 6 10.17 -9.31 -17.28
N GLU A 7 11.10 -9.48 -18.22
CA GLU A 7 12.54 -9.47 -17.94
C GLU A 7 13.19 -8.05 -17.94
N ARG A 8 12.39 -6.99 -18.08
CA ARG A 8 12.90 -5.63 -18.38
C ARG A 8 12.72 -4.60 -17.26
N LEU A 9 12.56 -5.04 -16.00
CA LEU A 9 12.70 -4.16 -14.82
C LEU A 9 14.05 -4.29 -14.10
N CYS A 10 14.70 -5.47 -14.15
CA CYS A 10 16.03 -5.66 -13.55
C CYS A 10 17.18 -5.09 -14.40
N ARG A 11 16.91 -4.51 -15.58
CA ARG A 11 17.92 -3.92 -16.50
C ARG A 11 17.77 -2.41 -16.69
N ARG A 12 17.10 -1.70 -15.77
CA ARG A 12 17.06 -0.22 -15.81
C ARG A 12 18.14 0.34 -14.91
N SER A 13 18.89 1.31 -15.44
CA SER A 13 19.94 2.00 -14.69
C SER A 13 19.36 2.63 -13.40
N PRO A 14 20.12 2.71 -12.29
CA PRO A 14 19.67 3.26 -11.01
C PRO A 14 19.04 4.67 -11.10
N THR A 15 19.35 5.42 -12.16
CA THR A 15 18.85 6.77 -12.42
C THR A 15 17.39 6.79 -12.90
N ASP A 16 16.85 5.70 -13.45
CA ASP A 16 15.50 5.64 -14.03
C ASP A 16 14.40 5.34 -13.00
N ILE A 17 14.77 4.63 -11.92
CA ILE A 17 13.89 4.33 -10.77
C ILE A 17 13.62 5.61 -9.94
N GLN A 18 14.56 6.55 -9.96
CA GLN A 18 14.54 7.78 -9.16
C GLN A 18 13.48 8.82 -9.61
N ARG A 19 12.80 8.61 -10.76
CA ARG A 19 11.89 9.60 -11.37
C ARG A 19 10.40 9.23 -11.31
N HIS A 20 10.05 8.05 -10.84
CA HIS A 20 8.67 7.54 -10.93
C HIS A 20 8.05 7.33 -9.54
N ALA A 21 6.79 7.75 -9.38
CA ALA A 21 5.97 7.28 -8.28
C ALA A 21 5.66 5.79 -8.53
N LEU A 22 6.07 4.92 -7.61
CA LEU A 22 5.77 3.51 -7.70
C LEU A 22 4.44 3.27 -6.99
N LEU A 23 3.38 3.07 -7.78
CA LEU A 23 2.13 2.54 -7.26
C LEU A 23 2.32 1.05 -7.01
N VAL A 24 2.41 0.65 -5.74
CA VAL A 24 2.42 -0.77 -5.38
C VAL A 24 0.97 -1.21 -5.26
N ARG A 25 0.42 -1.65 -6.39
CA ARG A 25 -0.93 -2.22 -6.47
C ARG A 25 -0.82 -3.73 -6.52
N TYR A 26 -1.48 -4.42 -5.60
CA TYR A 26 -1.70 -5.85 -5.75
C TYR A 26 -2.74 -6.06 -6.86
N HIS A 27 -2.35 -6.69 -7.98
CA HIS A 27 -3.28 -7.11 -9.01
C HIS A 27 -3.29 -8.64 -9.03
N SER A 28 -4.41 -9.23 -8.62
CA SER A 28 -4.67 -10.68 -8.59
C SER A 28 -4.50 -11.40 -9.95
N ALA A 29 -4.29 -10.67 -11.05
CA ALA A 29 -4.12 -11.25 -12.39
C ALA A 29 -2.71 -11.83 -12.63
N LEU A 30 -1.73 -11.50 -11.78
CA LEU A 30 -0.36 -11.99 -11.91
C LEU A 30 -0.12 -13.36 -11.26
N TRP A 31 -1.12 -13.90 -10.54
CA TRP A 31 -1.06 -15.22 -9.95
C TRP A 31 -2.27 -16.05 -10.38
N ARG A 32 -2.26 -16.49 -11.64
CA ARG A 32 -2.93 -17.76 -11.95
C ARG A 32 -2.09 -18.83 -11.26
N PRO A 33 -2.62 -19.60 -10.29
CA PRO A 33 -1.92 -20.80 -9.87
C PRO A 33 -1.83 -21.68 -11.12
N CYS A 34 -0.62 -21.86 -11.65
CA CYS A 34 -0.33 -22.96 -12.55
C CYS A 34 -0.40 -24.27 -11.75
N LEU A 35 -1.58 -24.61 -11.24
CA LEU A 35 -1.92 -25.95 -10.80
C LEU A 35 -2.36 -26.70 -12.05
N HIS A 36 -1.35 -27.18 -12.79
CA HIS A 36 -1.52 -28.22 -13.78
C HIS A 36 -1.77 -29.54 -13.05
N GLN A 37 -2.97 -29.70 -12.48
CA GLN A 37 -3.47 -30.99 -12.03
C GLN A 37 -3.90 -31.76 -13.29
N ARG A 38 -3.03 -32.70 -13.71
CA ARG A 38 -3.36 -33.72 -14.71
C ARG A 38 -4.62 -34.47 -14.24
N GLY A 39 -5.61 -34.50 -15.14
CA GLY A 39 -6.70 -35.47 -15.27
C GLY A 39 -7.23 -36.22 -14.04
N GLY A 40 -8.50 -35.99 -13.71
CA GLY A 40 -9.29 -36.94 -12.93
C GLY A 40 -10.55 -36.33 -12.32
N ALA A 41 -11.71 -36.74 -12.84
CA ALA A 41 -13.07 -36.59 -12.30
C ALA A 41 -13.58 -35.16 -11.94
N ARG A 42 -14.65 -34.74 -12.64
CA ARG A 42 -15.41 -33.52 -12.36
C ARG A 42 -16.15 -33.65 -11.02
N ASP A 43 -15.57 -33.13 -9.94
CA ASP A 43 -16.30 -32.87 -8.70
C ASP A 43 -16.96 -31.49 -8.77
N SER A 44 -18.30 -31.49 -8.75
CA SER A 44 -19.16 -30.31 -8.77
C SER A 44 -19.06 -29.45 -7.51
N ARG A 45 -18.35 -29.89 -6.47
CA ARG A 45 -18.08 -29.09 -5.25
C ARG A 45 -17.05 -27.98 -5.44
N SER A 46 -16.22 -28.03 -6.48
CA SER A 46 -15.12 -27.06 -6.71
C SER A 46 -15.55 -25.65 -7.15
N ARG A 47 -16.78 -25.46 -7.63
CA ARG A 47 -17.27 -24.13 -8.07
C ARG A 47 -17.60 -23.17 -6.91
N ALA A 48 -17.91 -23.70 -5.73
CA ALA A 48 -18.19 -22.89 -4.54
C ALA A 48 -16.91 -22.35 -3.87
N GLN A 49 -15.78 -23.06 -3.99
CA GLN A 49 -14.50 -22.61 -3.43
C GLN A 49 -13.88 -21.44 -4.21
N GLY A 50 -14.09 -21.35 -5.53
CA GLY A 50 -13.42 -20.35 -6.39
C GLY A 50 -13.87 -18.89 -6.21
N HIS A 51 -15.05 -18.66 -5.61
CA HIS A 51 -15.60 -17.31 -5.46
C HIS A 51 -15.07 -16.59 -4.22
N LEU A 52 -14.77 -17.33 -3.15
CA LEU A 52 -14.18 -16.72 -1.95
C LEU A 52 -12.75 -16.28 -2.23
N HIS A 53 -11.89 -17.07 -2.88
CA HIS A 53 -10.47 -16.72 -3.13
C HIS A 53 -10.21 -15.38 -3.82
N SER A 54 -11.19 -14.85 -4.57
CA SER A 54 -11.03 -13.60 -5.31
C SER A 54 -11.33 -12.34 -4.48
N PHE A 55 -11.96 -12.50 -3.31
CA PHE A 55 -12.49 -11.42 -2.48
C PHE A 55 -11.95 -11.50 -1.04
N GLN A 56 -10.65 -11.72 -0.89
CA GLN A 56 -10.08 -12.11 0.40
C GLN A 56 -8.94 -11.18 0.82
N PRO A 57 -8.81 -10.89 2.12
CA PRO A 57 -7.79 -10.02 2.74
C PRO A 57 -6.31 -10.35 2.44
N GLN A 58 -6.01 -11.36 1.60
CA GLN A 58 -4.65 -11.75 1.24
C GLN A 58 -3.87 -10.64 0.52
N GLY A 59 -4.52 -9.88 -0.38
CA GLY A 59 -3.88 -8.74 -1.06
C GLY A 59 -3.30 -7.70 -0.09
N PRO A 60 -4.09 -7.22 0.89
CA PRO A 60 -3.61 -6.38 1.98
C PRO A 60 -2.41 -6.96 2.77
N PHE A 61 -2.45 -8.23 3.19
CA PHE A 61 -1.35 -8.80 3.97
C PHE A 61 -0.05 -8.95 3.16
N ASP A 62 -0.15 -9.38 1.89
CA ASP A 62 1.00 -9.44 0.99
C ASP A 62 1.61 -8.05 0.76
N LEU A 63 0.76 -7.01 0.66
CA LEU A 63 1.19 -5.63 0.56
C LEU A 63 1.94 -5.17 1.81
N CYS A 64 1.41 -5.45 3.01
CA CYS A 64 2.08 -5.14 4.26
C CYS A 64 3.47 -5.78 4.33
N LEU A 65 3.58 -7.07 3.98
CA LEU A 65 4.86 -7.77 3.94
C LEU A 65 5.82 -7.17 2.90
N ALA A 66 5.32 -6.77 1.73
CA ALA A 66 6.12 -6.10 0.70
C ALA A 66 6.65 -4.74 1.20
N LEU A 67 5.80 -3.91 1.81
CA LEU A 67 6.20 -2.63 2.39
C LEU A 67 7.23 -2.81 3.50
N ALA A 68 7.01 -3.77 4.40
CA ALA A 68 7.94 -4.08 5.46
C ALA A 68 9.32 -4.45 4.91
N ARG A 69 9.38 -5.27 3.86
CA ARG A 69 10.63 -5.64 3.17
C ARG A 69 11.31 -4.44 2.52
N LEU A 70 10.56 -3.55 1.86
CA LEU A 70 11.10 -2.33 1.25
C LEU A 70 11.74 -1.41 2.30
N ILE A 71 11.11 -1.31 3.48
CA ILE A 71 11.65 -0.55 4.61
C ILE A 71 12.93 -1.23 5.12
N VAL A 72 12.84 -2.44 5.69
CA VAL A 72 13.97 -3.06 6.42
C VAL A 72 15.17 -3.39 5.53
N ARG A 73 15.00 -3.47 4.21
CA ARG A 73 16.10 -3.68 3.26
C ARG A 73 16.74 -2.40 2.75
N GLY A 74 16.31 -1.24 3.24
CA GLY A 74 16.96 0.03 2.93
C GLY A 74 16.63 0.59 1.55
N ILE A 75 15.61 0.07 0.86
CA ILE A 75 15.27 0.54 -0.50
C ILE A 75 14.93 2.04 -0.50
N LEU A 76 14.29 2.52 0.57
CA LEU A 76 13.97 3.94 0.73
C LEU A 76 15.18 4.81 1.12
N GLU A 77 16.29 4.21 1.54
CA GLU A 77 17.58 4.90 1.68
C GLU A 77 18.32 4.98 0.35
N ASP A 78 18.38 3.87 -0.37
CA ASP A 78 19.04 3.78 -1.68
C ASP A 78 18.36 4.70 -2.71
N PHE A 79 17.04 4.85 -2.60
CA PHE A 79 16.23 5.67 -3.50
C PHE A 79 15.45 6.74 -2.73
N PRO A 80 16.10 7.82 -2.25
CA PRO A 80 15.45 8.78 -1.36
C PRO A 80 14.32 9.58 -2.04
N ARG A 81 14.36 9.68 -3.37
CA ARG A 81 13.37 10.38 -4.20
C ARG A 81 12.22 9.51 -4.67
N VAL A 82 12.25 8.19 -4.40
CA VAL A 82 11.14 7.32 -4.80
C VAL A 82 9.92 7.63 -3.93
N THR A 83 8.78 7.77 -4.58
CA THR A 83 7.51 7.92 -3.88
C THR A 83 6.73 6.63 -4.00
N ILE A 84 6.44 5.99 -2.87
CA ILE A 84 5.60 4.80 -2.80
C ILE A 84 4.19 5.21 -2.44
N VAL A 85 3.23 4.70 -3.21
CA VAL A 85 1.80 4.78 -2.89
C VAL A 85 1.29 3.38 -2.63
N ALA A 86 0.74 3.14 -1.45
CA ALA A 86 0.21 1.83 -1.06
C ALA A 86 -1.30 1.89 -0.90
N SER A 87 -1.96 0.90 -1.53
CA SER A 87 -3.40 0.74 -1.44
C SER A 87 -3.85 0.10 -0.12
N HIS A 88 -5.15 0.07 0.13
CA HIS A 88 -5.77 -0.59 1.29
C HIS A 88 -5.21 -0.12 2.64
N GLY A 89 -4.91 1.17 2.78
CA GLY A 89 -4.27 1.73 3.99
C GLY A 89 -2.89 1.12 4.29
N GLY A 90 -2.20 0.56 3.29
CA GLY A 90 -0.92 -0.12 3.45
C GLY A 90 -1.04 -1.55 3.99
N GLY A 91 -2.24 -2.14 3.99
CA GLY A 91 -2.41 -3.55 4.29
C GLY A 91 -2.27 -3.93 5.77
N GLY A 92 -2.45 -2.97 6.68
CA GLY A 92 -2.25 -3.17 8.12
C GLY A 92 -0.83 -2.87 8.60
N ILE A 93 0.04 -2.32 7.74
CA ILE A 93 1.40 -1.90 8.13
C ILE A 93 1.40 -0.95 9.34
N CYS A 94 0.41 -0.07 9.47
CA CYS A 94 0.31 0.86 10.60
C CYS A 94 0.08 0.16 11.95
N GLU A 95 -0.52 -1.03 11.96
CA GLU A 95 -0.69 -1.81 13.19
C GLU A 95 0.62 -2.52 13.56
N THR A 96 1.36 -3.01 12.56
CA THR A 96 2.58 -3.80 12.77
C THR A 96 3.85 -2.94 12.87
N ILE A 97 3.80 -1.65 12.51
CA ILE A 97 4.98 -0.79 12.45
C ILE A 97 5.69 -0.66 13.80
N SER A 98 4.95 -0.55 14.90
CA SER A 98 5.55 -0.49 16.25
C SER A 98 6.32 -1.75 16.60
N ARG A 99 5.87 -2.92 16.11
CA ARG A 99 6.63 -4.18 16.30
C ARG A 99 7.92 -4.17 15.50
N MET A 100 7.91 -3.54 14.32
CA MET A 100 9.12 -3.38 13.52
C MET A 100 10.10 -2.40 14.18
N ASP A 101 9.60 -1.29 14.73
CA ASP A 101 10.39 -0.34 15.51
C ASP A 101 11.02 -1.02 16.73
N TYR A 102 10.24 -1.82 17.47
CA TYR A 102 10.75 -2.61 18.59
C TYR A 102 11.86 -3.61 18.16
N ALA A 103 11.69 -4.28 17.02
CA ALA A 103 12.73 -5.15 16.47
C ALA A 103 13.97 -4.36 16.00
N TYR A 104 13.79 -3.11 15.54
CA TYR A 104 14.89 -2.22 15.17
C TYR A 104 15.65 -1.70 16.39
N GLU A 105 15.00 -1.53 17.54
CA GLU A 105 15.63 -1.15 18.80
C GLU A 105 16.42 -2.30 19.43
N LEU A 106 15.88 -3.52 19.39
CA LEU A 106 16.55 -4.70 19.97
C LEU A 106 17.89 -5.04 19.28
N GLN A 107 17.98 -4.87 17.95
CA GLN A 107 19.15 -5.25 17.15
C GLN A 107 19.81 -6.55 17.65
N ASP A 108 21.12 -6.50 17.94
CA ASP A 108 21.96 -7.63 18.36
C ASP A 108 21.49 -8.33 19.64
N GLU A 109 20.67 -7.67 20.47
CA GLU A 109 20.08 -8.29 21.66
C GLU A 109 19.04 -9.37 21.31
N ALA A 110 18.50 -9.37 20.09
CA ALA A 110 17.52 -10.34 19.62
C ALA A 110 18.12 -11.71 19.24
N PHE A 111 19.39 -11.99 19.57
CA PHE A 111 20.08 -13.25 19.22
C PHE A 111 19.33 -14.51 19.69
N PHE A 112 18.56 -14.42 20.77
CA PHE A 112 17.76 -15.52 21.31
C PHE A 112 16.55 -15.92 20.44
N LEU A 113 16.17 -15.08 19.47
CA LEU A 113 15.09 -15.36 18.50
C LEU A 113 15.59 -16.16 17.28
N GLY A 114 16.89 -16.47 17.23
CA GLY A 114 17.53 -17.21 16.14
C GLY A 114 18.28 -16.31 15.17
N PRO A 115 18.89 -16.89 14.12
CA PRO A 115 19.65 -16.13 13.13
C PRO A 115 18.72 -15.22 12.33
N TYR A 116 18.97 -13.91 12.39
CA TYR A 116 18.26 -12.93 11.57
C TYR A 116 19.25 -12.12 10.74
N ALA A 117 18.81 -11.67 9.56
CA ALA A 117 19.61 -10.76 8.75
C ALA A 117 19.46 -9.34 9.33
N PRO A 118 20.56 -8.58 9.50
CA PRO A 118 20.49 -7.23 10.02
C PRO A 118 19.62 -6.35 9.11
N MET A 119 18.88 -5.42 9.72
CA MET A 119 18.15 -4.42 8.97
C MET A 119 19.15 -3.45 8.31
N LYS A 120 18.86 -3.02 7.08
CA LYS A 120 19.72 -2.12 6.30
C LYS A 120 19.23 -0.67 6.37
N ILE A 121 18.79 -0.24 7.54
CA ILE A 121 18.19 1.08 7.77
C ILE A 121 18.91 1.80 8.92
N LYS A 122 18.96 3.12 8.84
CA LYS A 122 19.60 4.02 9.82
C LYS A 122 18.60 4.71 10.75
N HIS A 123 17.32 4.67 10.40
CA HIS A 123 16.22 5.22 11.19
C HIS A 123 15.20 4.12 11.53
N SER A 124 14.27 4.42 12.43
CA SER A 124 13.19 3.49 12.74
C SER A 124 12.34 3.17 11.50
N PRO A 125 11.79 1.96 11.35
CA PRO A 125 10.82 1.63 10.31
C PRO A 125 9.69 2.67 10.16
N SER A 126 9.16 3.20 11.26
CA SER A 126 8.13 4.25 11.26
C SER A 126 8.58 5.56 10.58
N TYR A 127 9.88 5.91 10.63
CA TYR A 127 10.43 7.05 9.89
C TYR A 127 10.20 6.90 8.38
N TYR A 128 10.40 5.69 7.85
CA TYR A 128 10.21 5.42 6.43
C TYR A 128 8.74 5.30 6.04
N LEU A 129 7.89 4.76 6.92
CA LEU A 129 6.45 4.72 6.70
C LEU A 129 5.89 6.13 6.48
N LYS A 130 6.32 7.11 7.27
CA LYS A 130 5.97 8.53 7.14
C LYS A 130 6.43 9.18 5.82
N ARG A 131 7.22 8.51 5.00
CA ARG A 131 7.64 9.00 3.66
C ARG A 131 6.74 8.49 2.54
N MET A 132 5.91 7.48 2.79
CA MET A 132 5.01 6.89 1.81
C MET A 132 3.67 7.64 1.75
N TYR A 133 2.86 7.34 0.73
CA TYR A 133 1.45 7.72 0.67
C TYR A 133 0.58 6.47 0.88
N LEU A 134 -0.45 6.60 1.70
CA LEU A 134 -1.43 5.53 1.93
C LEU A 134 -2.81 5.99 1.48
N ASP A 135 -3.60 5.06 0.94
CA ASP A 135 -4.99 5.36 0.58
C ASP A 135 -5.99 5.14 1.74
N THR A 136 -7.24 5.48 1.51
CA THR A 136 -8.34 5.31 2.47
C THR A 136 -9.17 4.03 2.25
N VAL A 137 -8.66 3.03 1.51
CA VAL A 137 -9.41 1.81 1.17
C VAL A 137 -9.38 0.80 2.33
N THR A 138 -9.90 1.20 3.49
CA THR A 138 -9.88 0.38 4.71
C THR A 138 -11.27 -0.02 5.19
N TYR A 139 -12.33 0.54 4.59
CA TYR A 139 -13.75 0.26 4.85
C TYR A 139 -14.25 0.48 6.29
N ASN A 140 -13.39 0.97 7.19
CA ASN A 140 -13.75 1.32 8.56
C ASN A 140 -13.02 2.61 9.00
N GLN A 141 -13.70 3.40 9.84
CA GLN A 141 -13.19 4.68 10.32
C GLN A 141 -11.95 4.55 11.23
N PRO A 142 -11.88 3.57 12.16
CA PRO A 142 -10.71 3.40 13.02
C PRO A 142 -9.40 3.16 12.26
N ALA A 143 -9.43 2.41 11.15
CA ALA A 143 -8.25 2.16 10.34
C ALA A 143 -7.78 3.42 9.60
N VAL A 144 -8.70 4.25 9.08
CA VAL A 144 -8.29 5.53 8.48
C VAL A 144 -7.73 6.46 9.54
N LYS A 145 -8.31 6.50 10.74
CA LYS A 145 -7.76 7.26 11.86
C LYS A 145 -6.35 6.79 12.22
N MET A 146 -6.11 5.49 12.31
CA MET A 146 -4.77 4.94 12.57
C MET A 146 -3.77 5.35 11.47
N VAL A 147 -4.18 5.31 10.20
CA VAL A 147 -3.36 5.79 9.09
C VAL A 147 -3.02 7.29 9.27
N LEU A 148 -4.00 8.12 9.59
CA LEU A 148 -3.80 9.55 9.84
C LEU A 148 -2.86 9.80 11.03
N ASP A 149 -3.05 9.08 12.14
CA ASP A 149 -2.24 9.21 13.35
C ASP A 149 -0.76 8.86 13.08
N TRP A 150 -0.49 7.87 12.22
CA TRP A 150 0.88 7.43 11.90
C TRP A 150 1.60 8.29 10.85
N ILE A 151 0.95 8.57 9.71
CA ILE A 151 1.62 9.23 8.57
C ILE A 151 1.24 10.70 8.38
N GLY A 152 0.20 11.15 9.07
CA GLY A 152 -0.33 12.50 8.97
C GLY A 152 -1.22 12.73 7.74
N PRO A 153 -2.13 13.72 7.80
CA PRO A 153 -3.12 13.99 6.75
C PRO A 153 -2.51 14.39 5.42
N ALA A 154 -1.29 14.95 5.39
CA ALA A 154 -0.62 15.39 4.17
C ALA A 154 -0.16 14.24 3.25
N ARG A 155 -0.21 13.00 3.72
CA ARG A 155 0.25 11.81 2.98
C ARG A 155 -0.84 10.75 2.82
N VAL A 156 -2.07 11.07 3.19
CA VAL A 156 -3.24 10.21 2.97
C VAL A 156 -3.97 10.66 1.70
N ILE A 157 -4.38 9.71 0.87
CA ILE A 157 -5.08 9.98 -0.40
C ILE A 157 -6.39 9.20 -0.44
N TYR A 158 -7.45 9.80 -0.97
CA TYR A 158 -8.69 9.09 -1.21
C TYR A 158 -8.54 7.98 -2.26
N GLY A 159 -8.97 6.78 -1.92
CA GLY A 159 -9.09 5.65 -2.84
C GLY A 159 -10.51 5.10 -2.87
N SER A 160 -11.05 4.86 -4.07
CA SER A 160 -12.42 4.35 -4.27
C SER A 160 -12.51 2.83 -4.47
N ASP A 161 -11.38 2.18 -4.76
CA ASP A 161 -11.28 0.77 -5.17
C ASP A 161 -12.25 0.38 -6.31
N ALA A 162 -12.47 1.31 -7.25
CA ALA A 162 -13.18 1.06 -8.49
C ALA A 162 -12.28 0.32 -9.51
N PRO A 163 -12.84 -0.52 -10.41
CA PRO A 163 -14.26 -0.85 -10.59
C PRO A 163 -14.92 -1.88 -9.63
N PRO A 164 -14.22 -2.79 -8.91
CA PRO A 164 -14.87 -3.85 -8.15
C PRO A 164 -15.92 -3.39 -7.15
N LEU A 165 -15.72 -2.20 -6.54
CA LEU A 165 -16.54 -1.72 -5.42
C LEU A 165 -17.17 -0.35 -5.66
N THR A 166 -17.48 -0.04 -6.93
CA THR A 166 -18.10 1.24 -7.32
C THR A 166 -19.40 1.53 -6.55
N SER A 167 -20.19 0.50 -6.20
CA SER A 167 -21.43 0.63 -5.41
C SER A 167 -21.19 1.09 -3.97
N LEU A 168 -19.99 0.88 -3.41
CA LEU A 168 -19.62 1.29 -2.05
C LEU A 168 -18.98 2.68 -2.01
N LYS A 169 -18.83 3.36 -3.15
CA LYS A 169 -18.23 4.71 -3.22
C LYS A 169 -18.90 5.72 -2.28
N PRO A 170 -20.25 5.80 -2.16
CA PRO A 170 -20.88 6.73 -1.21
C PRO A 170 -20.48 6.46 0.24
N ARG A 171 -20.35 5.17 0.62
CA ARG A 171 -19.90 4.76 1.95
C ARG A 171 -18.44 5.15 2.19
N ALA A 172 -17.56 5.00 1.19
CA ALA A 172 -16.16 5.39 1.29
C ALA A 172 -15.99 6.91 1.45
N ILE A 173 -16.81 7.72 0.76
CA ILE A 173 -16.82 9.19 0.91
C ILE A 173 -17.32 9.56 2.31
N LYS A 174 -18.46 8.98 2.74
CA LYS A 174 -19.04 9.24 4.05
C LYS A 174 -18.07 8.90 5.18
N LEU A 175 -17.33 7.80 5.07
CA LEU A 175 -16.32 7.40 6.03
C LEU A 175 -15.30 8.51 6.29
N ILE A 176 -14.85 9.20 5.24
CA ILE A 176 -13.93 10.32 5.37
C ILE A 176 -14.65 11.54 5.92
N GLN A 177 -15.88 11.83 5.47
CA GLN A 177 -16.69 12.96 5.96
C GLN A 177 -17.00 12.89 7.46
N ASP A 178 -17.17 11.68 8.00
CA ASP A 178 -17.49 11.46 9.41
C ASP A 178 -16.23 11.53 10.32
N LEU A 179 -15.02 11.69 9.75
CA LEU A 179 -13.80 11.90 10.53
C LEU A 179 -13.79 13.28 11.21
N ASP A 180 -13.35 13.29 12.47
CA ASP A 180 -13.06 14.48 13.26
C ASP A 180 -11.70 15.09 12.84
N ILE A 181 -11.71 15.72 11.67
CA ILE A 181 -10.56 16.41 11.06
C ILE A 181 -11.02 17.76 10.50
N SER A 182 -10.08 18.70 10.38
CA SER A 182 -10.37 20.00 9.80
C SER A 182 -10.82 19.88 8.34
N GLN A 183 -11.61 20.85 7.85
CA GLN A 183 -12.01 20.88 6.45
C GLN A 183 -10.80 20.89 5.50
N ARG A 184 -9.73 21.60 5.87
CA ARG A 184 -8.48 21.64 5.10
C ARG A 184 -7.83 20.27 4.98
N GLU A 185 -7.81 19.46 6.04
CA GLU A 185 -7.26 18.10 6.00
C GLU A 185 -8.14 17.18 5.17
N ARG A 186 -9.46 17.32 5.29
CA ARG A 186 -10.45 16.57 4.52
C ARG A 186 -10.28 16.82 3.01
N ASP A 187 -10.13 18.08 2.63
CA ASP A 187 -9.87 18.51 1.25
C ASP A 187 -8.51 18.01 0.74
N ALA A 188 -7.49 18.02 1.61
CA ALA A 188 -6.20 17.46 1.27
C ALA A 188 -6.28 15.96 0.95
N ILE A 189 -7.04 15.19 1.74
CA ILE A 189 -7.25 13.76 1.53
C ILE A 189 -8.03 13.51 0.22
N PHE A 190 -9.10 14.28 -0.04
CA PHE A 190 -9.93 14.06 -1.22
C PHE A 190 -9.26 14.44 -2.53
N PHE A 191 -8.50 15.53 -2.59
CA PHE A 191 -7.92 16.01 -3.85
C PHE A 191 -6.51 16.58 -3.73
N ALA A 192 -6.21 17.42 -2.73
CA ALA A 192 -4.99 18.24 -2.81
C ALA A 192 -3.70 17.39 -2.73
N ASN A 193 -3.71 16.32 -1.94
CA ASN A 193 -2.57 15.40 -1.85
C ASN A 193 -2.33 14.64 -3.16
N ALA A 194 -3.41 14.13 -3.77
CA ALA A 194 -3.35 13.44 -5.05
C ALA A 194 -2.86 14.39 -6.16
N ALA A 195 -3.39 15.61 -6.21
CA ALA A 195 -2.99 16.60 -7.19
C ALA A 195 -1.51 16.99 -7.04
N ARG A 196 -1.02 17.21 -5.81
CA ARG A 196 0.40 17.48 -5.54
C ARG A 196 1.29 16.30 -5.94
N LEU A 197 0.87 15.08 -5.64
CA LEU A 197 1.61 13.86 -5.96
C LEU A 197 1.72 13.65 -7.48
N LEU A 198 0.61 13.83 -8.19
CA LEU A 198 0.49 13.60 -9.63
C LEU A 198 0.84 14.84 -10.47
N LYS A 199 1.17 15.96 -9.82
CA LYS A 199 1.45 17.27 -10.45
C LYS A 199 0.30 17.76 -11.34
N LEU A 200 -0.93 17.60 -10.85
CA LEU A 200 -2.15 18.06 -11.52
C LEU A 200 -2.45 19.51 -11.14
N PRO A 201 -3.08 20.30 -12.04
CA PRO A 201 -3.61 21.60 -11.69
C PRO A 201 -4.70 21.43 -10.62
N VAL A 202 -4.57 22.19 -9.53
CA VAL A 202 -5.61 22.26 -8.50
C VAL A 202 -6.50 23.44 -8.86
N PRO A 203 -7.84 23.28 -8.96
CA PRO A 203 -8.71 24.42 -9.10
C PRO A 203 -8.54 25.30 -7.86
N HIS A 204 -8.17 26.57 -8.06
CA HIS A 204 -8.15 27.55 -6.98
C HIS A 204 -9.59 27.83 -6.56
N SER A 205 -9.86 27.90 -5.25
CA SER A 205 -11.18 28.14 -4.66
C SER A 205 -11.77 29.54 -4.97
N ASP A 206 -11.16 30.31 -5.85
CA ASP A 206 -11.54 31.70 -6.15
C ASP A 206 -12.53 31.82 -7.33
N GLU A 207 -12.91 30.71 -7.98
CA GLU A 207 -13.89 30.70 -9.10
C GLU A 207 -15.32 30.29 -8.69
N ALA A 208 -15.62 30.28 -7.39
CA ALA A 208 -16.99 30.09 -6.89
C ALA A 208 -17.46 31.34 -6.13
N ALA A 209 -17.66 32.43 -6.87
CA ALA A 209 -18.37 33.63 -6.43
C ALA A 209 -19.33 34.09 -7.54
#